data_AF-A0A959E5K3-F1
#
_entry.id   AF-A0A959E5K3-F1
#
_cell.length_a   1.000
_cell.length_b   1.000
_cell.length_c   1.000
_cell.angle_alpha   90.00
_cell.angle_beta   90.00
_cell.angle_gamma   90.00
#
_symmetry.space_group_name_H-M   'P 1'
#
loop_
_entity.id
_entity.type
_entity.pdbx_description
1 polymer ?
#
loop_
_entity_poly.entity_id
_entity_poly.type
_entity_poly.pdbx_seq_one_letter_code
_entity_poly.pdbx_strand_id
1 'polypeptide(L)'
;MKIMFSKMFSLQTKFAFVLGLALLVIGTSCKKNDDNEPENKISNDELEAIVEGSLVANYQGIAKEAFDAAVITEASVEKTTTTLECGETRDTSVTWSFGSGNVSAGYNGLWTWTLNCTPQSLPTSLVYTRNTNGQYESARLKAMETATGQWVVSNLTTGLFYVLNGSYSRQGSQMFKIGNQNTFSSTTQFTVTDLKVNKITKLIDSGLATLVISGEGTTGYSFNHTGSVEFLGDGSAIVTVNGHTWTVDLY
;
A
#
# COMPACT_ATOMS: atom_id res chain seq x y z
N MET A 1 -89.77 51.80 4.16
CA MET A 1 -90.91 50.91 4.42
C MET A 1 -90.40 49.70 5.20
N LYS A 2 -90.93 49.47 6.42
CA LYS A 2 -90.75 48.34 7.36
C LYS A 2 -89.32 48.13 7.93
N ILE A 3 -88.99 48.61 9.14
CA ILE A 3 -89.37 48.18 10.52
C ILE A 3 -88.37 47.14 11.10
N MET A 4 -87.80 47.53 12.26
CA MET A 4 -87.03 46.74 13.24
C MET A 4 -87.70 45.43 13.67
N PHE A 5 -86.92 44.44 14.13
CA PHE A 5 -87.19 43.57 15.29
C PHE A 5 -85.87 42.81 15.60
N SER A 6 -85.10 43.13 16.65
CA SER A 6 -85.27 42.79 18.07
C SER A 6 -85.49 41.28 18.32
N LYS A 7 -84.50 40.62 18.91
CA LYS A 7 -84.71 39.69 20.03
C LYS A 7 -83.45 39.56 20.90
N MET A 8 -83.64 39.98 22.14
CA MET A 8 -82.80 39.84 23.34
C MET A 8 -82.95 38.44 23.97
N PHE A 9 -81.97 38.10 24.81
CA PHE A 9 -82.04 37.20 25.99
C PHE A 9 -82.26 35.70 25.71
N SER A 10 -81.64 34.75 26.41
CA SER A 10 -81.42 34.69 27.87
C SER A 10 -80.43 33.58 28.27
N LEU A 11 -79.83 33.72 29.47
CA LEU A 11 -79.57 32.71 30.53
C LEU A 11 -78.80 31.39 30.17
N GLN A 12 -77.92 30.81 30.97
CA GLN A 12 -77.18 31.16 32.19
C GLN A 12 -76.25 29.96 32.53
N THR A 13 -75.10 30.24 33.15
CA THR A 13 -74.56 29.51 34.33
C THR A 13 -73.81 28.16 34.15
N LYS A 14 -72.48 28.27 34.37
CA LYS A 14 -71.53 27.36 35.07
C LYS A 14 -71.27 25.96 34.50
N PHE A 15 -70.01 25.68 34.13
CA PHE A 15 -69.09 24.92 34.99
C PHE A 15 -67.65 25.01 34.45
N ALA A 16 -66.72 25.31 35.33
CA ALA A 16 -65.29 25.25 35.09
C ALA A 16 -64.82 23.80 34.96
N PHE A 17 -63.83 23.50 34.09
CA PHE A 17 -62.61 22.75 34.41
C PHE A 17 -61.74 22.56 33.14
N VAL A 18 -60.42 22.60 33.32
CA VAL A 18 -59.36 21.92 32.53
C VAL A 18 -58.65 22.64 31.37
N LEU A 19 -57.40 22.99 31.73
CA LEU A 19 -56.14 22.96 30.97
C LEU A 19 -55.97 23.86 29.75
N GLY A 20 -55.05 24.81 29.95
CA GLY A 20 -54.32 25.45 28.88
C GLY A 20 -53.38 24.50 28.15
N LEU A 21 -53.08 24.89 26.93
CA LEU A 21 -51.85 24.54 26.26
C LEU A 21 -51.37 25.81 25.55
N ALA A 22 -50.54 26.57 26.26
CA ALA A 22 -49.78 27.65 25.68
C ALA A 22 -48.86 27.05 24.60
N LEU A 23 -48.88 27.66 23.41
CA LEU A 23 -47.92 27.41 22.35
C LEU A 23 -46.51 27.67 22.89
N LEU A 24 -45.79 26.60 23.19
CA LEU A 24 -44.33 26.58 23.21
C LEU A 24 -43.88 25.89 21.93
N VAL A 25 -43.69 26.69 20.88
CA VAL A 25 -42.86 26.29 19.75
C VAL A 25 -41.42 26.30 20.25
N ILE A 26 -40.98 25.16 20.77
CA ILE A 26 -39.57 24.93 21.03
C ILE A 26 -38.92 24.82 19.65
N GLY A 27 -38.27 25.90 19.21
CA GLY A 27 -37.36 25.85 18.07
C GLY A 27 -36.28 24.85 18.40
N THR A 28 -36.42 23.63 17.88
CA THR A 28 -35.32 22.68 17.80
C THR A 28 -34.32 23.31 16.84
N SER A 29 -33.31 23.97 17.41
CA SER A 29 -32.07 24.24 16.69
C SER A 29 -31.57 22.88 16.23
N CYS A 30 -31.85 22.55 14.98
CA CYS A 30 -31.01 21.63 14.23
C CYS A 30 -29.61 22.25 14.30
N LYS A 31 -28.83 21.82 15.29
CA LYS A 31 -27.40 21.67 15.08
C LYS A 31 -27.34 20.87 13.78
N LYS A 32 -26.98 21.54 12.69
CA LYS A 32 -26.27 20.84 11.63
C LYS A 32 -25.14 20.18 12.40
N ASN A 33 -25.23 18.87 12.56
CA ASN A 33 -24.05 18.10 12.89
C ASN A 33 -23.16 18.40 11.68
N ASP A 34 -22.25 19.35 11.89
CA ASP A 34 -21.04 19.42 11.11
C ASP A 34 -20.40 18.07 11.33
N ASP A 35 -20.70 17.13 10.44
CA ASP A 35 -19.85 15.98 10.17
C ASP A 35 -18.57 16.48 9.47
N ASN A 36 -17.98 17.56 10.00
CA ASN A 36 -16.55 17.84 9.88
C ASN A 36 -15.86 16.82 10.78
N GLU A 37 -16.01 15.54 10.45
CA GLU A 37 -14.98 14.57 10.73
C GLU A 37 -13.71 15.20 10.16
N PRO A 38 -12.65 15.40 10.96
CA PRO A 38 -11.48 16.08 10.47
C PRO A 38 -11.02 15.36 9.19
N GLU A 39 -10.62 16.13 8.19
CA GLU A 39 -10.05 15.72 6.89
C GLU A 39 -8.67 15.00 7.07
N ASN A 40 -8.49 14.36 8.22
CA ASN A 40 -7.31 13.76 8.80
C ASN A 40 -7.38 12.24 8.64
N LYS A 41 -7.62 11.77 7.41
CA LYS A 41 -7.46 10.37 7.04
C LYS A 41 -6.68 10.30 5.75
N ILE A 42 -5.88 9.24 5.62
CA ILE A 42 -5.24 8.95 4.34
C ILE A 42 -6.31 8.63 3.30
N SER A 43 -6.19 9.23 2.13
CA SER A 43 -7.06 9.00 0.98
C SER A 43 -6.69 7.72 0.23
N ASN A 44 -7.62 7.22 -0.59
CA ASN A 44 -7.33 6.06 -1.44
C ASN A 44 -6.20 6.36 -2.44
N ASP A 45 -6.15 7.56 -3.02
CA ASP A 45 -5.10 7.91 -3.99
C ASP A 45 -3.71 7.96 -3.32
N GLU A 46 -3.63 8.39 -2.05
CA GLU A 46 -2.40 8.34 -1.26
C GLU A 46 -2.00 6.89 -0.95
N LEU A 47 -2.95 6.04 -0.56
CA LEU A 47 -2.71 4.61 -0.35
C LEU A 47 -2.21 3.92 -1.63
N GLU A 48 -2.87 4.18 -2.76
CA GLU A 48 -2.47 3.65 -4.06
C GLU A 48 -1.03 4.02 -4.39
N ALA A 49 -0.66 5.30 -4.23
CA ALA A 49 0.67 5.77 -4.56
C ALA A 49 1.76 5.17 -3.65
N ILE A 50 1.49 4.98 -2.36
CA ILE A 50 2.41 4.32 -1.41
C ILE A 50 2.65 2.86 -1.83
N VAL A 51 1.56 2.15 -2.15
CA VAL A 51 1.65 0.73 -2.51
C VAL A 51 2.31 0.56 -3.88
N GLU A 52 1.94 1.39 -4.87
CA GLU A 52 2.59 1.44 -6.18
C GLU A 52 4.10 1.62 -6.03
N GLY A 53 4.51 2.62 -5.22
CA GLY A 53 5.91 2.83 -4.86
C GLY A 53 6.61 1.53 -4.48
N SER A 54 5.99 0.75 -3.60
CA SER A 54 6.53 -0.49 -3.04
C SER A 54 6.52 -1.68 -4.01
N LEU A 55 5.78 -1.64 -5.11
CA LEU A 55 5.64 -2.75 -6.05
C LEU A 55 6.47 -2.54 -7.33
N VAL A 56 6.50 -1.32 -7.86
CA VAL A 56 7.03 -1.00 -9.20
C VAL A 56 8.56 -1.12 -9.27
N ALA A 57 9.06 -1.68 -10.37
CA ALA A 57 10.49 -1.93 -10.56
C ALA A 57 11.31 -0.63 -10.64
N ASN A 58 10.78 0.39 -11.32
CA ASN A 58 11.40 1.71 -11.44
C ASN A 58 11.44 2.49 -10.10
N TYR A 59 10.82 1.97 -9.05
CA TYR A 59 10.90 2.51 -7.68
C TYR A 59 11.64 1.59 -6.73
N GLN A 60 12.42 0.63 -7.24
CA GLN A 60 13.07 -0.41 -6.41
C GLN A 60 12.07 -1.19 -5.54
N GLY A 61 10.83 -1.33 -6.02
CA GLY A 61 9.81 -2.15 -5.39
C GLY A 61 10.05 -3.65 -5.58
N ILE A 62 9.09 -4.45 -5.12
CA ILE A 62 9.15 -5.92 -5.17
C ILE A 62 9.48 -6.45 -6.56
N ALA A 63 8.95 -5.84 -7.63
CA ALA A 63 9.23 -6.27 -9.00
C ALA A 63 10.74 -6.19 -9.35
N LYS A 64 11.45 -5.19 -8.82
CA LYS A 64 12.91 -5.09 -9.01
C LYS A 64 13.68 -6.05 -8.13
N GLU A 65 13.25 -6.27 -6.89
CA GLU A 65 13.89 -7.26 -6.01
C GLU A 65 13.75 -8.67 -6.57
N ALA A 66 12.60 -9.02 -7.12
CA ALA A 66 12.36 -10.29 -7.79
C ALA A 66 13.28 -10.48 -9.00
N PHE A 67 13.43 -9.43 -9.82
CA PHE A 67 14.35 -9.43 -10.96
C PHE A 67 15.80 -9.64 -10.51
N ASP A 68 16.27 -8.86 -9.53
CA ASP A 68 17.65 -8.94 -9.05
C ASP A 68 17.95 -10.29 -8.39
N ALA A 69 17.03 -10.81 -7.58
CA ALA A 69 17.14 -12.13 -6.98
C ALA A 69 17.27 -13.21 -8.05
N ALA A 70 16.51 -13.12 -9.15
CA ALA A 70 16.57 -14.08 -10.24
C ALA A 70 17.89 -13.99 -11.03
N VAL A 71 18.41 -12.78 -11.28
CA VAL A 71 19.74 -12.57 -11.92
C VAL A 71 20.87 -13.10 -11.04
N ILE A 72 20.86 -12.77 -9.75
CA ILE A 72 21.85 -13.26 -8.78
C ILE A 72 21.78 -14.79 -8.67
N THR A 73 20.57 -15.34 -8.66
CA THR A 73 20.37 -16.79 -8.60
C THR A 73 20.97 -17.48 -9.82
N GLU A 74 20.65 -17.02 -11.03
CA GLU A 74 21.22 -17.55 -12.28
C GLU A 74 22.76 -17.53 -12.24
N ALA A 75 23.36 -16.39 -11.90
CA ALA A 75 24.82 -16.25 -11.82
C ALA A 75 25.48 -17.11 -10.74
N SER A 76 24.74 -17.45 -9.67
CA SER A 76 25.24 -18.27 -8.56
C SER A 76 25.16 -19.77 -8.85
N VAL A 77 24.17 -20.22 -9.64
CA VAL A 77 23.90 -21.64 -9.87
C VAL A 77 24.41 -22.15 -11.21
N GLU A 78 24.55 -21.28 -12.22
CA GLU A 78 25.12 -21.66 -13.50
C GLU A 78 26.65 -21.83 -13.36
N LYS A 79 27.19 -22.89 -13.99
CA LYS A 79 28.63 -23.19 -14.03
C LYS A 79 29.37 -22.20 -14.93
N THR A 80 29.52 -20.98 -14.45
CA THR A 80 30.30 -19.89 -15.05
C THR A 80 31.44 -19.50 -14.11
N THR A 81 32.20 -18.44 -14.43
CA THR A 81 33.31 -17.98 -13.58
C THR A 81 32.88 -17.38 -12.24
N THR A 82 31.58 -17.22 -11.99
CA THR A 82 31.02 -16.61 -10.78
C THR A 82 30.28 -17.58 -9.87
N THR A 83 30.27 -18.88 -10.19
CA THR A 83 29.56 -19.90 -9.40
C THR A 83 29.92 -19.78 -7.91
N LEU A 84 28.89 -19.88 -7.09
CA LEU A 84 29.00 -19.79 -5.64
C LEU A 84 29.17 -21.20 -5.08
N GLU A 85 30.16 -21.43 -4.21
CA GLU A 85 30.28 -22.72 -3.54
C GLU A 85 29.14 -22.92 -2.52
N CYS A 86 28.80 -24.17 -2.24
CA CYS A 86 27.75 -24.48 -1.27
C CYS A 86 28.09 -23.94 0.12
N GLY A 87 27.19 -23.16 0.71
CA GLY A 87 27.36 -22.49 2.00
C GLY A 87 28.16 -21.18 1.93
N GLU A 88 28.71 -20.83 0.77
CA GLU A 88 29.39 -19.55 0.58
C GLU A 88 28.37 -18.42 0.59
N THR A 89 28.74 -17.30 1.22
CA THR A 89 27.97 -16.05 1.22
C THR A 89 28.77 -15.00 0.48
N ARG A 90 28.10 -14.26 -0.40
CA ARG A 90 28.66 -13.08 -1.07
C ARG A 90 27.83 -11.86 -0.79
N ASP A 91 28.46 -10.71 -0.97
CA ASP A 91 27.82 -9.43 -0.88
C ASP A 91 28.28 -8.50 -2.01
N THR A 92 27.50 -7.45 -2.23
CA THR A 92 27.91 -6.33 -3.06
C THR A 92 27.18 -5.06 -2.67
N SER A 93 27.79 -3.92 -2.97
CA SER A 93 27.15 -2.62 -2.87
C SER A 93 26.75 -2.13 -4.25
N VAL A 94 25.54 -1.60 -4.37
CA VAL A 94 24.96 -1.16 -5.64
C VAL A 94 24.46 0.26 -5.48
N THR A 95 24.90 1.14 -6.38
CA THR A 95 24.25 2.42 -6.60
C THR A 95 23.41 2.30 -7.86
N TRP A 96 22.16 2.72 -7.77
CA TRP A 96 21.22 2.66 -8.88
C TRP A 96 20.46 3.98 -8.99
N SER A 97 20.20 4.39 -10.23
CA SER A 97 19.40 5.57 -10.54
C SER A 97 18.56 5.34 -11.79
N PHE A 98 17.38 5.96 -11.81
CA PHE A 98 16.48 5.98 -12.95
C PHE A 98 15.92 7.38 -13.15
N GLY A 99 15.67 7.74 -14.41
CA GLY A 99 15.03 8.99 -14.78
C GLY A 99 14.35 8.87 -16.13
N SER A 100 13.05 9.13 -16.18
CA SER A 100 12.26 9.21 -17.41
C SER A 100 11.10 10.18 -17.22
N GLY A 101 11.08 11.27 -17.98
CA GLY A 101 10.05 12.31 -17.84
C GLY A 101 9.95 12.85 -16.42
N ASN A 102 8.76 12.77 -15.83
CA ASN A 102 8.46 13.23 -14.47
C ASN A 102 8.73 12.18 -13.38
N VAL A 103 9.38 11.06 -13.75
CA VAL A 103 9.69 9.95 -12.87
C VAL A 103 11.19 9.87 -12.65
N SER A 104 11.62 9.82 -11.40
CA SER A 104 13.03 9.63 -11.06
C SER A 104 13.19 8.81 -9.79
N ALA A 105 14.31 8.13 -9.67
CA ALA A 105 14.61 7.35 -8.48
C ALA A 105 16.13 7.21 -8.32
N GLY A 106 16.60 7.13 -7.08
CA GLY A 106 18.01 7.01 -6.76
C GLY A 106 18.19 6.30 -5.43
N TYR A 107 18.94 5.19 -5.43
CA TYR A 107 19.14 4.35 -4.26
C TYR A 107 20.59 3.88 -4.17
N ASN A 108 21.06 3.77 -2.93
CA ASN A 108 22.21 2.97 -2.59
C ASN A 108 21.73 1.72 -1.85
N GLY A 109 22.33 0.58 -2.12
CA GLY A 109 21.95 -0.67 -1.50
C GLY A 109 23.12 -1.60 -1.21
N LEU A 110 22.90 -2.45 -0.22
CA LEU A 110 23.74 -3.59 0.12
C LEU A 110 22.93 -4.85 -0.16
N TRP A 111 23.50 -5.75 -0.94
CA TRP A 111 22.94 -7.05 -1.28
C TRP A 111 23.80 -8.13 -0.66
N THR A 112 23.18 -9.15 -0.08
CA THR A 112 23.88 -10.36 0.35
C THR A 112 23.14 -11.59 -0.13
N TRP A 113 23.87 -12.64 -0.47
CA TRP A 113 23.26 -13.90 -0.84
C TRP A 113 24.10 -15.11 -0.45
N THR A 114 23.41 -16.18 -0.08
CA THR A 114 24.00 -17.45 0.36
C THR A 114 23.39 -18.61 -0.40
N LEU A 115 24.22 -19.46 -1.00
CA LEU A 115 23.75 -20.67 -1.68
C LEU A 115 23.65 -21.84 -0.68
N ASN A 116 22.46 -22.38 -0.51
CA ASN A 116 22.23 -23.59 0.26
C ASN A 116 22.19 -24.81 -0.65
N CYS A 117 22.71 -25.93 -0.15
CA CYS A 117 22.80 -27.17 -0.89
C CYS A 117 22.42 -28.38 -0.03
N THR A 118 22.16 -29.52 -0.70
CA THR A 118 22.11 -30.82 -0.05
C THR A 118 23.51 -31.29 0.39
N PRO A 119 23.62 -32.34 1.21
CA PRO A 119 24.92 -32.95 1.55
C PRO A 119 25.71 -33.48 0.35
N GLN A 120 25.08 -33.67 -0.81
CA GLN A 120 25.72 -34.05 -2.07
C GLN A 120 26.12 -32.83 -2.93
N SER A 121 26.17 -31.64 -2.33
CA SER A 121 26.51 -30.38 -2.99
C SER A 121 25.58 -30.01 -4.16
N LEU A 122 24.31 -30.41 -4.09
CA LEU A 122 23.29 -29.99 -5.06
C LEU A 122 22.58 -28.73 -4.56
N PRO A 123 22.55 -27.62 -5.33
CA PRO A 123 21.82 -26.40 -4.96
C PRO A 123 20.35 -26.64 -4.65
N THR A 124 19.87 -26.14 -3.51
CA THR A 124 18.47 -26.28 -3.07
C THR A 124 17.76 -24.94 -2.97
N SER A 125 18.39 -23.94 -2.37
CA SER A 125 17.85 -22.58 -2.26
C SER A 125 18.95 -21.54 -2.24
N LEU A 126 18.59 -20.30 -2.56
CA LEU A 126 19.43 -19.14 -2.38
C LEU A 126 18.71 -18.17 -1.45
N VAL A 127 19.36 -17.83 -0.34
CA VAL A 127 18.86 -16.78 0.56
C VAL A 127 19.42 -15.46 0.04
N TYR A 128 18.56 -14.51 -0.27
CA TYR A 128 18.91 -13.20 -0.77
C TYR A 128 18.36 -12.13 0.17
N THR A 129 19.21 -11.22 0.61
CA THR A 129 18.76 -10.06 1.38
C THR A 129 19.23 -8.77 0.72
N ARG A 130 18.40 -7.75 0.88
CA ARG A 130 18.62 -6.44 0.30
C ARG A 130 18.29 -5.38 1.33
N ASN A 131 19.17 -4.40 1.48
CA ASN A 131 18.89 -3.17 2.20
C ASN A 131 19.18 -1.99 1.29
N THR A 132 18.28 -1.01 1.26
CA THR A 132 18.45 0.20 0.46
C THR A 132 18.08 1.44 1.25
N ASN A 133 18.69 2.55 0.86
CA ASN A 133 18.31 3.89 1.26
C ASN A 133 18.33 4.76 0.01
N GLY A 134 17.26 5.52 -0.19
CA GLY A 134 17.15 6.38 -1.35
C GLY A 134 15.88 7.20 -1.38
N GLN A 135 15.56 7.63 -2.58
CA GLN A 135 14.39 8.45 -2.86
C GLN A 135 13.84 8.12 -4.23
N TYR A 136 12.55 8.36 -4.41
CA TYR A 136 11.94 8.38 -5.72
C TYR A 136 10.90 9.51 -5.80
N GLU A 137 10.61 9.88 -7.02
CA GLU A 137 9.59 10.84 -7.38
C GLU A 137 8.80 10.29 -8.56
N SER A 138 7.49 10.19 -8.40
CA SER A 138 6.52 9.85 -9.43
C SER A 138 5.67 11.07 -9.78
N ALA A 139 4.66 10.89 -10.63
CA ALA A 139 3.66 11.92 -10.89
C ALA A 139 2.85 12.27 -9.62
N ARG A 140 2.62 11.29 -8.74
CA ARG A 140 1.73 11.42 -7.57
C ARG A 140 2.46 11.58 -6.25
N LEU A 141 3.69 11.09 -6.13
CA LEU A 141 4.36 10.94 -4.84
C LEU A 141 5.84 11.26 -4.94
N LYS A 142 6.37 11.92 -3.92
CA LYS A 142 7.81 12.02 -3.66
C LYS A 142 8.09 11.33 -2.34
N ALA A 143 9.11 10.48 -2.30
CA ALA A 143 9.44 9.71 -1.11
C ALA A 143 10.95 9.71 -0.84
N MET A 144 11.31 9.72 0.44
CA MET A 144 12.65 9.43 0.94
C MET A 144 12.53 8.31 1.96
N GLU A 145 13.26 7.22 1.75
CA GLU A 145 12.94 5.96 2.40
C GLU A 145 14.12 5.02 2.50
N THR A 146 13.96 4.06 3.40
CA THR A 146 14.72 2.82 3.43
C THR A 146 13.81 1.66 3.00
N ALA A 147 14.40 0.65 2.37
CA ALA A 147 13.69 -0.59 2.10
C ALA A 147 14.58 -1.81 2.40
N THR A 148 13.96 -2.86 2.94
CA THR A 148 14.60 -4.12 3.29
C THR A 148 13.81 -5.27 2.70
N GLY A 149 14.50 -6.13 1.95
CA GLY A 149 13.98 -7.37 1.39
C GLY A 149 14.71 -8.59 1.97
N GLN A 150 13.96 -9.65 2.26
CA GLN A 150 14.50 -10.95 2.66
C GLN A 150 13.78 -12.05 1.89
N TRP A 151 14.53 -12.80 1.10
CA TRP A 151 13.98 -13.75 0.14
C TRP A 151 14.66 -15.10 0.26
N VAL A 152 13.87 -16.16 0.11
CA VAL A 152 14.33 -17.51 -0.16
C VAL A 152 13.90 -17.85 -1.58
N VAL A 153 14.89 -17.98 -2.46
CA VAL A 153 14.71 -18.41 -3.85
C VAL A 153 14.85 -19.93 -3.89
N SER A 154 13.89 -20.60 -4.52
CA SER A 154 13.86 -22.05 -4.67
C SER A 154 13.59 -22.46 -6.12
N ASN A 155 13.52 -23.78 -6.35
CA ASN A 155 13.39 -24.36 -7.69
C ASN A 155 14.55 -23.96 -8.62
N LEU A 156 15.78 -23.97 -8.08
CA LEU A 156 16.96 -23.40 -8.72
C LEU A 156 17.30 -24.08 -10.05
N THR A 157 17.30 -25.41 -10.08
CA THR A 157 17.83 -26.22 -11.20
C THR A 157 16.74 -26.83 -12.09
N THR A 158 15.48 -26.79 -11.67
CA THR A 158 14.36 -27.43 -12.37
C THR A 158 13.26 -26.43 -12.72
N GLY A 159 12.39 -26.77 -13.68
CA GLY A 159 11.22 -25.97 -14.06
C GLY A 159 11.56 -24.61 -14.72
N LEU A 160 10.50 -23.90 -15.14
CA LEU A 160 10.59 -22.63 -15.88
C LEU A 160 10.67 -21.39 -14.98
N PHE A 161 10.39 -21.56 -13.68
CA PHE A 161 10.26 -20.45 -12.73
C PHE A 161 11.16 -20.65 -11.53
N TYR A 162 11.79 -19.57 -11.06
CA TYR A 162 12.19 -19.48 -9.66
C TYR A 162 10.95 -19.24 -8.80
N VAL A 163 10.94 -19.75 -7.58
CA VAL A 163 9.87 -19.49 -6.61
C VAL A 163 10.47 -18.76 -5.42
N LEU A 164 10.02 -17.52 -5.23
CA LEU A 164 10.47 -16.62 -4.19
C LEU A 164 9.43 -16.58 -3.08
N ASN A 165 9.90 -16.77 -1.84
CA ASN A 165 9.12 -16.58 -0.62
C ASN A 165 9.89 -15.63 0.29
N GLY A 166 9.22 -14.71 0.96
CA GLY A 166 9.95 -13.71 1.72
C GLY A 166 9.12 -12.57 2.28
N SER A 167 9.83 -11.53 2.69
CA SER A 167 9.24 -10.27 3.13
C SER A 167 9.93 -9.09 2.48
N TYR A 168 9.16 -8.01 2.35
CA TYR A 168 9.64 -6.73 1.87
C TYR A 168 9.06 -5.64 2.75
N SER A 169 9.90 -4.72 3.21
CA SER A 169 9.48 -3.59 4.05
C SER A 169 10.05 -2.30 3.48
N ARG A 170 9.24 -1.25 3.50
CA ARG A 170 9.61 0.08 3.05
C ARG A 170 9.13 1.10 4.06
N GLN A 171 10.01 1.97 4.50
CA GLN A 171 9.72 2.96 5.54
C GLN A 171 10.34 4.30 5.17
N GLY A 172 9.56 5.37 5.30
CA GLY A 172 10.07 6.69 4.95
C GLY A 172 9.08 7.82 5.15
N SER A 173 9.48 8.99 4.68
CA SER A 173 8.61 10.16 4.54
C SER A 173 8.17 10.31 3.09
N GLN A 174 6.91 10.71 2.92
CA GLN A 174 6.31 10.92 1.63
C GLN A 174 5.59 12.26 1.56
N MET A 175 5.62 12.87 0.38
CA MET A 175 4.88 14.06 0.03
C MET A 175 4.05 13.76 -1.21
N PHE A 176 2.73 13.85 -1.07
CA PHE A 176 1.82 13.73 -2.19
C PHE A 176 1.93 14.97 -3.09
N LYS A 177 1.83 14.80 -4.41
CA LYS A 177 2.05 15.87 -5.40
C LYS A 177 0.77 16.41 -6.02
N ILE A 178 -0.34 15.71 -5.82
CA ILE A 178 -1.67 16.10 -6.30
C ILE A 178 -2.56 16.47 -5.11
N GLY A 179 -3.62 17.22 -5.36
CA GLY A 179 -4.55 17.66 -4.30
C GLY A 179 -3.87 18.53 -3.23
N ASN A 180 -4.13 18.20 -1.96
CA ASN A 180 -3.68 18.98 -0.80
C ASN A 180 -2.18 18.88 -0.50
N GLN A 181 -1.43 18.09 -1.28
CA GLN A 181 0.02 17.90 -1.14
C GLN A 181 0.45 17.51 0.28
N ASN A 182 -0.35 16.64 0.91
CA ASN A 182 -0.10 16.19 2.26
C ASN A 182 1.27 15.54 2.37
N THR A 183 1.88 15.73 3.54
CA THR A 183 3.11 15.03 3.93
C THR A 183 2.78 14.08 5.05
N PHE A 184 3.35 12.88 4.99
CA PHE A 184 3.17 11.84 5.98
C PHE A 184 4.42 10.96 6.05
N SER A 185 4.51 10.18 7.12
CA SER A 185 5.43 9.06 7.20
C SER A 185 4.65 7.77 7.07
N SER A 186 5.23 6.76 6.44
CA SER A 186 4.61 5.45 6.35
C SER A 186 5.61 4.31 6.40
N THR A 187 5.12 3.17 6.85
CA THR A 187 5.76 1.86 6.80
C THR A 187 4.83 0.92 6.03
N THR A 188 5.34 0.31 4.98
CA THR A 188 4.64 -0.65 4.14
C THR A 188 5.37 -1.98 4.24
N GLN A 189 4.68 -3.03 4.70
CA GLN A 189 5.25 -4.36 4.91
C GLN A 189 4.48 -5.39 4.09
N PHE A 190 5.20 -6.24 3.40
CA PHE A 190 4.69 -7.34 2.61
C PHE A 190 5.23 -8.66 3.13
N THR A 191 4.36 -9.66 3.20
CA THR A 191 4.76 -11.07 3.29
C THR A 191 4.34 -11.73 1.98
N VAL A 192 5.33 -12.23 1.24
CA VAL A 192 5.15 -12.75 -0.12
C VAL A 192 5.28 -14.26 -0.11
N THR A 193 4.37 -14.94 -0.81
CA THR A 193 4.31 -16.39 -0.91
C THR A 193 4.13 -16.82 -2.36
N ASP A 194 4.88 -17.86 -2.75
CA ASP A 194 4.83 -18.47 -4.07
C ASP A 194 4.96 -17.49 -5.25
N LEU A 195 5.82 -16.48 -5.10
CA LEU A 195 6.12 -15.54 -6.17
C LEU A 195 6.96 -16.24 -7.25
N LYS A 196 6.31 -16.60 -8.34
CA LYS A 196 6.94 -17.22 -9.51
C LYS A 196 7.57 -16.15 -10.38
N VAL A 197 8.86 -16.33 -10.65
CA VAL A 197 9.64 -15.45 -11.52
C VAL A 197 10.18 -16.29 -12.67
N ASN A 198 9.88 -15.88 -13.90
CA ASN A 198 10.28 -16.62 -15.10
C ASN A 198 11.81 -16.61 -15.24
N LYS A 199 12.43 -17.78 -15.40
CA LYS A 199 13.89 -17.89 -15.48
C LYS A 199 14.49 -17.23 -16.72
N ILE A 200 13.73 -17.06 -17.80
CA ILE A 200 14.20 -16.45 -19.03
C ILE A 200 14.01 -14.94 -18.97
N THR A 201 12.77 -14.48 -18.77
CA THR A 201 12.45 -13.05 -18.81
C THR A 201 12.81 -12.32 -17.52
N LYS A 202 13.01 -13.06 -16.42
CA LYS A 202 13.23 -12.53 -15.06
C LYS A 202 12.06 -11.69 -14.52
N LEU A 203 10.90 -11.76 -15.17
CA LEU A 203 9.68 -11.06 -14.76
C LEU A 203 8.80 -11.94 -13.89
N ILE A 204 7.99 -11.29 -13.05
CA ILE A 204 6.98 -11.95 -12.22
C ILE A 204 5.90 -12.54 -13.10
N ASP A 205 5.56 -13.80 -12.86
CA ASP A 205 4.53 -14.58 -13.56
C ASP A 205 3.27 -14.75 -12.72
N SER A 206 3.41 -15.01 -11.42
CA SER A 206 2.28 -15.12 -10.49
C SER A 206 2.75 -15.03 -9.04
N GLY A 207 1.86 -14.81 -8.10
CA GLY A 207 2.17 -14.92 -6.67
C GLY A 207 1.16 -14.20 -5.79
N LEU A 208 1.31 -14.34 -4.48
CA LEU A 208 0.46 -13.66 -3.51
C LEU A 208 1.30 -12.91 -2.49
N ALA A 209 0.80 -11.79 -2.01
CA ALA A 209 1.34 -11.14 -0.83
C ALA A 209 0.22 -10.63 0.08
N THR A 210 0.47 -10.66 1.39
CA THR A 210 -0.28 -9.86 2.36
C THR A 210 0.46 -8.55 2.60
N LEU A 211 -0.30 -7.49 2.89
CA LEU A 211 0.19 -6.14 3.01
C LEU A 211 -0.30 -5.52 4.32
N VAL A 212 0.59 -4.83 5.02
CA VAL A 212 0.28 -3.94 6.14
C VAL A 212 0.87 -2.57 5.85
N ILE A 213 0.04 -1.53 5.93
CA ILE A 213 0.44 -0.14 5.74
C ILE A 213 0.11 0.60 7.01
N SER A 214 1.08 1.26 7.63
CA SER A 214 0.85 2.14 8.77
C SER A 214 1.61 3.45 8.62
N GLY A 215 1.15 4.49 9.29
CA GLY A 215 1.81 5.79 9.19
C GLY A 215 1.13 6.89 9.99
N GLU A 216 1.70 8.08 9.87
CA GLU A 216 1.23 9.28 10.54
C GLU A 216 1.36 10.50 9.62
N GLY A 217 0.30 11.29 9.50
CA GLY A 217 0.29 12.58 8.79
C GLY A 217 0.84 13.71 9.64
N THR A 218 1.27 14.81 9.00
CA THR A 218 1.83 15.99 9.70
C THR A 218 0.86 16.69 10.65
N THR A 219 -0.44 16.45 10.53
CA THR A 219 -1.48 16.97 11.45
C THR A 219 -1.74 16.05 12.65
N GLY A 220 -0.95 14.97 12.81
CA GLY A 220 -0.99 14.06 13.96
C GLY A 220 -2.02 12.93 13.86
N TYR A 221 -2.63 12.72 12.68
CA TYR A 221 -3.48 11.55 12.46
C TYR A 221 -2.65 10.33 12.10
N SER A 222 -3.05 9.17 12.59
CA SER A 222 -2.43 7.90 12.25
C SER A 222 -3.37 7.06 11.38
N PHE A 223 -2.79 6.19 10.56
CA PHE A 223 -3.52 5.22 9.76
C PHE A 223 -2.86 3.84 9.88
N ASN A 224 -3.68 2.80 9.77
CA ASN A 224 -3.25 1.42 9.72
C ASN A 224 -4.24 0.61 8.90
N HIS A 225 -3.75 0.01 7.81
CA HIS A 225 -4.55 -0.76 6.87
C HIS A 225 -3.88 -2.09 6.56
N THR A 226 -4.70 -3.10 6.34
CA THR A 226 -4.27 -4.38 5.81
C THR A 226 -4.84 -4.59 4.42
N GLY A 227 -4.15 -5.40 3.62
CA GLY A 227 -4.55 -5.71 2.27
C GLY A 227 -3.88 -6.95 1.71
N SER A 228 -4.10 -7.17 0.43
CA SER A 228 -3.52 -8.26 -0.35
C SER A 228 -3.07 -7.78 -1.72
N VAL A 229 -2.06 -8.45 -2.26
CA VAL A 229 -1.59 -8.28 -3.62
C VAL A 229 -1.62 -9.64 -4.31
N GLU A 230 -2.23 -9.69 -5.49
CA GLU A 230 -2.18 -10.83 -6.40
C GLU A 230 -1.38 -10.43 -7.62
N PHE A 231 -0.25 -11.09 -7.86
CA PHE A 231 0.56 -10.88 -9.05
C PHE A 231 0.01 -11.74 -10.18
N LEU A 232 -0.27 -11.15 -11.33
CA LEU A 232 -1.05 -11.76 -12.41
C LEU A 232 -0.24 -12.18 -13.65
N GLY A 233 1.07 -11.93 -13.64
CA GLY A 233 1.88 -12.02 -14.85
C GLY A 233 1.64 -10.81 -15.76
N ASP A 234 2.24 -10.84 -16.95
CA ASP A 234 2.16 -9.78 -17.97
C ASP A 234 2.51 -8.36 -17.46
N GLY A 235 3.27 -8.29 -16.35
CA GLY A 235 3.68 -7.03 -15.75
C GLY A 235 2.64 -6.36 -14.86
N SER A 236 1.63 -7.08 -14.36
CA SER A 236 0.57 -6.47 -13.53
C SER A 236 0.33 -7.17 -12.19
N ALA A 237 -0.24 -6.42 -11.25
CA ALA A 237 -0.75 -6.93 -9.99
C ALA A 237 -2.09 -6.29 -9.62
N ILE A 238 -2.99 -7.06 -9.00
CA ILE A 238 -4.20 -6.55 -8.35
C ILE A 238 -3.91 -6.32 -6.88
N VAL A 239 -4.25 -5.13 -6.39
CA VAL A 239 -4.12 -4.76 -4.99
C VAL A 239 -5.50 -4.53 -4.41
N THR A 240 -5.76 -5.07 -3.22
CA THR A 240 -6.96 -4.78 -2.43
C THR A 240 -6.56 -4.29 -1.05
N VAL A 241 -7.00 -3.08 -0.69
CA VAL A 241 -6.81 -2.48 0.64
C VAL A 241 -8.14 -1.90 1.10
N ASN A 242 -8.61 -2.30 2.29
CA ASN A 242 -9.86 -1.80 2.87
C ASN A 242 -11.10 -1.89 1.93
N GLY A 243 -11.17 -2.94 1.10
CA GLY A 243 -12.24 -3.13 0.11
C GLY A 243 -12.09 -2.31 -1.17
N HIS A 244 -11.14 -1.37 -1.23
CA HIS A 244 -10.75 -0.68 -2.47
C HIS A 244 -9.79 -1.56 -3.26
N THR A 245 -10.06 -1.75 -4.56
CA THR A 245 -9.28 -2.63 -5.43
C THR A 245 -8.84 -1.90 -6.69
N TRP A 246 -7.56 -2.01 -7.04
CA TRP A 246 -6.98 -1.39 -8.23
C TRP A 246 -5.87 -2.27 -8.83
N THR A 247 -5.46 -1.94 -10.04
CA THR A 247 -4.36 -2.60 -10.75
C THR A 247 -3.11 -1.72 -10.71
N VAL A 248 -1.96 -2.36 -10.55
CA VAL A 248 -0.64 -1.73 -10.61
C VAL A 248 0.14 -2.36 -11.77
N ASP A 249 0.69 -1.52 -12.64
CA ASP A 249 1.71 -1.91 -13.63
C ASP A 249 3.07 -1.96 -12.92
N LEU A 250 3.79 -3.06 -13.07
CA LEU A 250 5.02 -3.35 -12.33
C LEU A 250 6.29 -2.83 -13.02
N TYR A 251 6.26 -2.46 -14.31
CA TYR A 251 7.48 -2.24 -15.11
C TYR A 251 7.54 -0.94 -15.91
#